data_AF-A0A0M1I6H5-F1
#
_entry.id   AF-A0A0M1I6H5-F1
#
_cell.length_a   1.000
_cell.length_b   1.000
_cell.length_c   1.000
_cell.angle_alpha   90.00
_cell.angle_beta   90.00
_cell.angle_gamma   90.00
#
_symmetry.space_group_name_H-M   'P 1'
#
loop_
_entity.id
_entity.type
_entity.pdbx_description
1 polymer ?
#
loop_
_entity_poly.entity_id
_entity_poly.type
_entity_poly.pdbx_seq_one_letter_code
_entity_poly.pdbx_strand_id
1 'polypeptide(L)'
;MAKQFFQSWLPSSEKVANLKLMRFFGKRSLNPLLWYINRKSITRAVFIGTFFGLLPIPFHSLFIVAAVLMFEVNLPIGLVLAWLSNPLTLVPILYIGFWIGTKIYHVQMINKEMLLGVLHQISNWVRNFGHAHIDLSLAKILLSGLVIEALVVAIVLSVVTNLFWRWSVIHHWKNRPNKRPN
;
A
#
# COMPACT_ATOMS: atom_id res chain seq x y z
N MET A 1 16.07 -11.70 -12.98
CA MET A 1 16.29 -10.52 -12.12
C MET A 1 15.03 -9.99 -11.46
N ALA A 2 14.00 -9.45 -12.12
CA ALA A 2 12.81 -8.94 -11.40
C ALA A 2 12.18 -9.98 -10.44
N LYS A 3 11.96 -11.21 -10.90
CA LYS A 3 11.50 -12.32 -10.04
C LYS A 3 12.46 -12.57 -8.86
N GLN A 4 13.77 -12.56 -9.10
CA GLN A 4 14.79 -12.77 -8.06
C GLN A 4 14.87 -11.60 -7.07
N PHE A 5 14.71 -10.36 -7.53
CA PHE A 5 14.65 -9.15 -6.69
C PHE A 5 13.48 -9.25 -5.71
N PHE A 6 12.27 -9.48 -6.22
CA PHE A 6 11.11 -9.70 -5.35
C PHE A 6 11.30 -10.93 -4.47
N GLN A 7 11.81 -12.06 -4.97
CA GLN A 7 12.09 -13.24 -4.14
C GLN A 7 13.06 -12.95 -2.99
N SER A 8 14.10 -12.15 -3.21
CA SER A 8 15.11 -11.84 -2.20
C SER A 8 14.60 -10.92 -1.09
N TRP A 9 13.59 -10.10 -1.37
CA TRP A 9 12.98 -9.19 -0.41
C TRP A 9 11.81 -9.82 0.35
N LEU A 10 11.24 -10.91 -0.18
CA LEU A 10 10.06 -11.52 0.41
C LEU A 10 10.43 -12.46 1.57
N PRO A 11 9.75 -12.34 2.73
CA PRO A 11 9.88 -13.33 3.79
C PRO A 11 9.40 -14.70 3.31
N SER A 12 9.95 -15.78 3.89
CA SER A 12 9.54 -17.14 3.53
C SER A 12 8.07 -17.37 3.82
N SER A 13 7.40 -18.15 2.96
CA SER A 13 5.97 -18.45 3.09
C SER A 13 5.62 -19.08 4.43
N GLU A 14 6.47 -19.97 4.94
CA GLU A 14 6.32 -20.58 6.27
C GLU A 14 6.35 -19.55 7.41
N LYS A 15 7.22 -18.53 7.35
CA LYS A 15 7.30 -17.50 8.40
C LYS A 15 6.02 -16.67 8.45
N VAL A 16 5.47 -16.31 7.29
CA VAL A 16 4.27 -15.47 7.21
C VAL A 16 3.00 -16.28 7.49
N ALA A 17 2.92 -17.56 7.07
CA ALA A 17 1.82 -18.46 7.42
C ALA A 17 1.65 -18.66 8.94
N ASN A 18 2.74 -18.53 9.69
CA ASN A 18 2.73 -18.65 11.15
C ASN A 18 2.24 -17.39 11.89
N LEU A 19 2.03 -16.26 11.22
CA LEU A 19 1.52 -15.04 11.86
C LEU A 19 0.08 -15.24 12.38
N LYS A 20 -0.23 -14.72 13.58
CA LYS A 20 -1.58 -14.79 14.18
C LYS A 20 -2.68 -14.30 13.22
N LEU A 21 -2.39 -13.24 12.46
CA LEU A 21 -3.31 -12.71 11.46
C LEU A 21 -3.63 -13.74 10.36
N MET A 22 -2.63 -14.51 9.89
CA MET A 22 -2.84 -15.53 8.87
C MET A 22 -3.64 -16.74 9.38
N ARG A 23 -3.53 -17.06 10.68
CA ARG A 23 -4.38 -18.10 11.30
C ARG A 23 -5.86 -17.75 11.23
N PHE A 24 -6.22 -16.46 11.35
CA PHE A 24 -7.60 -16.00 11.21
C PHE A 24 -8.15 -16.22 9.79
N PHE A 25 -7.32 -16.05 8.76
CA PHE A 25 -7.70 -16.27 7.36
C PHE A 25 -7.60 -17.75 6.92
N GLY A 26 -7.14 -18.65 7.80
CA GLY A 26 -7.22 -20.10 7.65
C GLY A 26 -6.58 -20.64 6.36
N LYS A 27 -7.17 -21.71 5.81
CA LYS A 27 -6.67 -22.43 4.62
C LYS A 27 -6.50 -21.54 3.38
N ARG A 28 -7.23 -20.42 3.26
CA ARG A 28 -7.09 -19.49 2.12
C ARG A 28 -5.71 -18.83 2.09
N SER A 29 -5.09 -18.59 3.24
CA SER A 29 -3.72 -18.02 3.32
C SER A 29 -2.63 -18.97 2.79
N LEU A 30 -2.93 -20.27 2.72
CA LEU A 30 -2.04 -21.30 2.17
C LEU A 30 -2.16 -21.45 0.65
N ASN A 31 -3.03 -20.68 -0.02
CA ASN A 31 -3.14 -20.73 -1.47
C ASN A 31 -1.79 -20.36 -2.12
N PRO A 32 -1.17 -21.26 -2.92
CA PRO A 32 0.13 -21.01 -3.56
C PRO A 32 0.16 -19.73 -4.41
N LEU A 33 -0.97 -19.30 -4.97
CA LEU A 33 -1.08 -18.09 -5.78
C LEU A 33 -0.72 -16.82 -4.99
N LEU A 34 -0.95 -16.82 -3.66
CA LEU A 34 -0.64 -15.70 -2.78
C LEU A 34 0.86 -15.53 -2.56
N TRP A 35 1.65 -16.56 -2.82
CA TRP A 35 3.11 -16.58 -2.65
C TRP A 35 3.83 -16.51 -4.00
N TYR A 36 3.13 -16.88 -5.07
CA TYR A 36 3.73 -16.96 -6.40
C TYR A 36 4.05 -15.56 -6.96
N ILE A 37 5.25 -15.44 -7.52
CA ILE A 37 5.79 -14.18 -8.02
C ILE A 37 5.66 -14.17 -9.53
N ASN A 38 4.65 -13.46 -10.01
CA ASN A 38 4.44 -13.16 -11.42
C ASN A 38 4.09 -11.68 -11.60
N ARG A 39 4.36 -11.14 -12.80
CA ARG A 39 4.17 -9.73 -13.13
C ARG A 39 2.78 -9.20 -12.74
N LYS A 40 1.72 -9.92 -13.10
CA LYS A 40 0.33 -9.50 -12.89
C LYS A 40 -0.04 -9.49 -11.40
N SER A 41 0.36 -10.53 -10.68
CA SER A 41 0.12 -10.67 -9.23
C SER A 41 0.87 -9.59 -8.44
N ILE A 42 2.16 -9.39 -8.71
CA ILE A 42 2.98 -8.37 -8.03
C ILE A 42 2.45 -6.96 -8.30
N THR A 43 2.13 -6.64 -9.55
CA THR A 43 1.59 -5.31 -9.91
C THR A 43 0.29 -4.99 -9.19
N ARG A 44 -0.62 -5.97 -9.09
CA ARG A 44 -1.91 -5.81 -8.38
C ARG A 44 -1.73 -5.76 -6.87
N ALA A 45 -0.80 -6.55 -6.32
CA ALA A 45 -0.44 -6.47 -4.92
C ALA A 45 0.17 -5.10 -4.57
N VAL A 46 1.00 -4.54 -5.45
CA VAL A 46 1.52 -3.18 -5.31
C VAL A 46 0.40 -2.14 -5.30
N PHE A 47 -0.56 -2.27 -6.21
CA PHE A 47 -1.72 -1.38 -6.25
C PHE A 47 -2.51 -1.41 -4.93
N ILE A 48 -2.96 -2.60 -4.52
CA ILE A 48 -3.80 -2.81 -3.33
C ILE A 48 -3.07 -2.37 -2.06
N GLY A 49 -1.82 -2.83 -1.90
CA GLY A 49 -1.00 -2.52 -0.74
C GLY A 49 -0.70 -1.03 -0.63
N THR A 50 -0.40 -0.37 -1.74
CA THR A 50 -0.17 1.10 -1.75
C THR A 50 -1.45 1.86 -1.44
N PHE A 51 -2.56 1.50 -2.09
CA PHE A 51 -3.82 2.21 -1.93
C PHE A 51 -4.28 2.19 -0.47
N PHE A 52 -4.41 1.02 0.14
CA PHE A 52 -4.80 0.94 1.54
C PHE A 52 -3.68 1.35 2.50
N GLY A 53 -2.42 1.12 2.15
CA GLY A 53 -1.26 1.46 2.98
C GLY A 53 -1.01 2.96 3.09
N LEU A 54 -1.54 3.79 2.20
CA LEU A 54 -1.50 5.25 2.30
C LEU A 54 -2.71 5.85 3.03
N LEU A 55 -3.76 5.06 3.29
CA LEU A 55 -4.90 5.52 4.07
C LEU A 55 -4.56 5.35 5.57
N PRO A 56 -4.45 6.45 6.36
CA PRO A 56 -4.15 6.40 7.79
C PRO A 56 -5.39 6.00 8.60
N ILE A 57 -6.02 4.89 8.20
CA ILE A 57 -7.16 4.30 8.88
C ILE A 57 -6.68 3.17 9.81
N PRO A 58 -7.32 2.99 10.98
CA PRO A 58 -7.08 1.83 11.81
C PRO A 58 -7.33 0.55 11.02
N PHE A 59 -6.52 -0.46 11.30
CA PHE A 59 -6.68 -1.79 10.71
C PHE A 59 -6.62 -1.82 9.15
N HIS A 60 -5.99 -0.85 8.49
CA HIS A 60 -5.80 -0.86 7.03
C HIS A 60 -5.21 -2.19 6.50
N SER A 61 -4.34 -2.84 7.28
CA SER A 61 -3.79 -4.16 6.95
C SER A 61 -4.85 -5.25 6.81
N LEU A 62 -5.99 -5.17 7.51
CA LEU A 62 -7.09 -6.11 7.31
C LEU A 62 -7.75 -5.92 5.94
N PHE A 63 -7.93 -4.68 5.50
CA PHE A 63 -8.45 -4.37 4.17
C PHE A 63 -7.48 -4.82 3.08
N ILE A 64 -6.17 -4.64 3.29
CA ILE A 64 -5.13 -5.18 2.40
C ILE A 64 -5.28 -6.70 2.29
N VAL A 65 -5.31 -7.42 3.43
CA VAL A 65 -5.41 -8.88 3.40
C VAL A 65 -6.71 -9.34 2.75
N ALA A 66 -7.84 -8.71 3.09
CA ALA A 66 -9.14 -9.05 2.49
C ALA A 66 -9.11 -8.87 0.97
N ALA A 67 -8.61 -7.74 0.46
CA ALA A 67 -8.49 -7.48 -0.97
C ALA A 67 -7.50 -8.43 -1.65
N VAL A 68 -6.34 -8.66 -1.05
CA VAL A 68 -5.33 -9.60 -1.56
C VAL A 68 -5.89 -11.01 -1.70
N LEU A 69 -6.61 -11.49 -0.69
CA LEU A 69 -7.26 -12.81 -0.71
C LEU A 69 -8.39 -12.88 -1.74
N MET A 70 -9.20 -11.82 -1.85
CA MET A 70 -10.29 -11.73 -2.82
C MET A 70 -9.79 -11.75 -4.27
N PHE A 71 -8.69 -11.06 -4.56
CA PHE A 71 -8.10 -10.99 -5.90
C PHE A 71 -7.02 -12.05 -6.16
N GLU A 72 -6.73 -12.89 -5.16
CA GLU A 72 -5.71 -13.94 -5.18
C GLU A 72 -4.33 -13.44 -5.67
N VAL A 73 -3.90 -12.31 -5.13
CA VAL A 73 -2.62 -11.66 -5.49
C VAL A 73 -1.55 -11.86 -4.42
N ASN A 74 -0.33 -11.41 -4.70
CA ASN A 74 0.81 -11.66 -3.83
C ASN A 74 0.65 -11.00 -2.45
N LEU A 75 0.46 -11.83 -1.43
CA LEU A 75 0.15 -11.40 -0.08
C LEU A 75 1.32 -10.70 0.62
N PRO A 76 2.55 -11.26 0.58
CA PRO A 76 3.70 -10.59 1.18
C PRO A 76 3.93 -9.16 0.65
N ILE A 77 3.84 -8.96 -0.66
CA ILE A 77 4.00 -7.62 -1.26
C ILE A 77 2.90 -6.67 -0.77
N GLY A 78 1.64 -7.10 -0.76
CA GLY A 78 0.54 -6.26 -0.27
C GLY A 78 0.76 -5.83 1.18
N LEU A 79 1.15 -6.75 2.05
CA LEU A 79 1.38 -6.49 3.47
C LEU A 79 2.61 -5.63 3.77
N VAL A 80 3.69 -5.77 3.01
CA VAL A 80 4.88 -4.90 3.16
C VAL A 80 4.51 -3.45 2.89
N LEU A 81 3.64 -3.19 1.91
CA LEU A 81 3.20 -1.84 1.56
C LEU A 81 2.24 -1.22 2.57
N ALA A 82 1.69 -1.99 3.53
CA ALA A 82 0.99 -1.44 4.68
C ALA A 82 1.88 -0.47 5.49
N TRP A 83 3.21 -0.71 5.49
CA TRP A 83 4.19 0.12 6.21
C TRP A 83 4.53 1.44 5.51
N LEU A 84 3.87 1.73 4.38
CA LEU A 84 3.98 3.04 3.73
C LEU A 84 3.47 4.16 4.63
N SER A 85 2.41 3.93 5.41
CA SER A 85 1.99 4.86 6.48
C SER A 85 2.69 4.51 7.79
N ASN A 86 3.79 5.22 8.06
CA ASN A 86 4.56 5.12 9.30
C ASN A 86 4.77 6.54 9.88
N PRO A 87 5.26 6.70 11.12
CA PRO A 87 5.38 8.03 11.74
C PRO A 87 6.15 9.07 10.92
N LEU A 88 7.11 8.65 10.09
CA LEU A 88 7.89 9.54 9.24
C LEU A 88 7.11 10.00 8.00
N THR A 89 6.31 9.12 7.42
CA THR A 89 5.54 9.40 6.20
C THR A 89 4.14 9.94 6.49
N LEU A 90 3.64 9.82 7.72
CA LEU A 90 2.29 10.26 8.07
C LEU A 90 2.09 11.77 7.86
N VAL A 91 3.05 12.60 8.26
CA VAL A 91 2.97 14.06 8.10
C VAL A 91 2.89 14.46 6.62
N PRO A 92 3.79 14.00 5.72
CA PRO A 92 3.66 14.35 4.31
C PRO A 92 2.39 13.79 3.66
N ILE A 93 1.96 12.57 4.00
CA ILE A 93 0.69 11.99 3.51
C ILE A 93 -0.50 12.88 3.89
N LEU A 94 -0.63 13.25 5.17
CA LEU A 94 -1.73 14.10 5.62
C LEU A 94 -1.68 15.48 4.97
N TYR A 95 -0.49 16.05 4.81
CA TYR A 95 -0.32 17.36 4.18
C TYR A 95 -0.73 17.36 2.71
N ILE A 96 -0.27 16.38 1.94
CA ILE A 96 -0.61 16.25 0.51
C ILE A 96 -2.11 15.95 0.37
N GLY A 97 -2.64 15.02 1.14
CA GLY A 97 -4.07 14.72 1.18
C GLY A 97 -4.91 15.96 1.48
N PHE A 98 -4.53 16.77 2.49
CA PHE A 98 -5.21 18.03 2.74
C PHE A 98 -5.11 19.01 1.58
N TRP A 99 -3.93 19.18 1.01
CA TRP A 99 -3.72 20.08 -0.11
C TRP A 99 -4.63 19.70 -1.28
N ILE A 100 -4.68 18.41 -1.65
CA ILE A 100 -5.60 17.91 -2.68
C ILE A 100 -7.06 18.17 -2.28
N GLY A 101 -7.45 17.85 -1.05
CA GLY A 101 -8.80 18.08 -0.54
C GLY A 101 -9.23 19.55 -0.63
N THR A 102 -8.34 20.48 -0.27
CA THR A 102 -8.63 21.93 -0.32
C THR A 102 -8.87 22.41 -1.75
N LYS A 103 -8.20 21.81 -2.74
CA LYS A 103 -8.45 22.11 -4.16
C LYS A 103 -9.80 21.61 -4.64
N ILE A 104 -10.28 20.49 -4.13
CA ILE A 104 -11.60 19.92 -4.48
C ILE A 104 -12.73 20.77 -3.91
N TYR A 105 -12.61 21.22 -2.66
CA TYR A 105 -13.65 21.98 -1.97
C TYR A 105 -13.50 23.50 -2.11
N HIS A 106 -12.50 23.98 -2.86
CA HIS A 106 -12.21 25.41 -3.06
C HIS A 106 -12.05 26.19 -1.74
N VAL A 107 -11.46 25.56 -0.73
CA VAL A 107 -11.18 26.19 0.58
C VAL A 107 -9.72 26.60 0.69
N GLN A 108 -9.43 27.54 1.60
CA GLN A 108 -8.05 27.92 1.89
C GLN A 108 -7.27 26.75 2.49
N MET A 109 -5.99 26.70 2.13
CA MET A 109 -5.09 25.66 2.60
C MET A 109 -4.79 25.88 4.09
N ILE A 110 -4.67 24.78 4.83
CA ILE A 110 -4.54 24.78 6.27
C ILE A 110 -3.18 25.32 6.74
N ASN A 111 -3.16 26.16 7.77
CA ASN A 111 -1.89 26.57 8.37
C ASN A 111 -1.29 25.43 9.23
N LYS A 112 -0.07 25.65 9.74
CA LYS A 112 0.62 24.67 10.62
C LYS A 112 -0.20 24.30 11.87
N GLU A 113 -0.97 25.24 12.41
CA GLU A 113 -1.80 25.04 13.60
C GLU A 113 -2.97 24.09 13.33
N MET A 114 -3.66 24.24 12.18
CA MET A 114 -4.70 23.29 11.77
C MET A 114 -4.13 21.89 11.54
N LEU A 115 -2.95 21.75 10.92
CA LEU A 115 -2.32 20.43 10.73
C LEU A 115 -2.04 19.74 12.07
N LEU A 116 -1.52 20.50 13.05
CA LEU A 116 -1.34 20.01 14.42
C LEU A 116 -2.68 19.67 15.08
N GLY A 117 -3.72 20.47 14.85
CA GLY A 117 -5.09 20.20 15.31
C GLY A 117 -5.63 18.88 14.76
N VAL A 118 -5.41 18.58 13.49
CA VAL A 118 -5.81 17.29 12.89
C VAL A 118 -5.06 16.13 13.50
N LEU A 119 -3.74 16.25 13.64
CA LEU A 119 -2.93 15.21 14.32
C LEU A 119 -3.42 14.97 15.74
N HIS A 120 -3.78 16.04 16.46
CA HIS A 120 -4.34 15.96 17.80
C HIS A 120 -5.72 15.26 17.80
N GLN A 121 -6.61 15.60 16.86
CA GLN A 121 -7.91 14.92 16.69
C GLN A 121 -7.74 13.43 16.39
N ILE A 122 -6.87 13.06 15.44
CA ILE A 122 -6.58 11.66 15.12
C ILE A 122 -6.04 10.93 16.35
N SER A 123 -5.05 11.52 17.04
CA SER A 123 -4.46 10.93 18.24
C SER A 123 -5.50 10.76 19.36
N ASN A 124 -6.36 11.74 19.58
CA ASN A 124 -7.41 11.67 20.61
C ASN A 124 -8.47 10.64 20.25
N TRP A 125 -8.87 10.57 18.98
CA TRP A 125 -9.82 9.56 18.52
C TRP A 125 -9.27 8.15 18.72
N VAL A 126 -7.99 7.91 18.41
CA VAL A 126 -7.33 6.62 18.65
C VAL A 126 -7.24 6.31 20.15
N ARG A 127 -6.80 7.26 20.98
CA ARG A 127 -6.66 7.07 22.43
C ARG A 127 -8.00 6.78 23.12
N ASN A 128 -9.09 7.36 22.62
CA ASN A 128 -10.43 7.19 23.17
C ASN A 128 -11.24 6.11 22.42
N PHE A 129 -10.59 5.19 21.71
CA PHE A 129 -11.25 4.08 20.99
C PHE A 129 -12.41 4.51 20.08
N GLY A 130 -12.30 5.70 19.50
CA GLY A 130 -13.26 6.26 18.57
C GLY A 130 -14.38 7.13 19.16
N HIS A 131 -14.36 7.36 20.48
CA HIS A 131 -15.37 8.19 21.15
C HIS A 131 -15.03 9.70 21.17
N ALA A 132 -13.86 10.10 20.66
CA ALA A 132 -13.51 11.51 20.58
C ALA A 132 -14.28 12.22 19.46
N HIS A 133 -14.59 13.50 19.66
CA HIS A 133 -15.18 14.34 18.63
C HIS A 133 -14.24 14.46 17.42
N ILE A 134 -14.80 14.29 16.22
CA ILE A 134 -14.14 14.56 14.94
C ILE A 134 -14.91 15.67 14.25
N ASP A 135 -14.19 16.69 13.78
CA ASP A 135 -14.75 17.67 12.86
C ASP A 135 -14.99 17.01 11.49
N LEU A 136 -16.27 16.73 11.20
CA LEU A 136 -16.68 16.05 9.97
C LEU A 136 -16.37 16.86 8.71
N SER A 137 -16.34 18.18 8.80
CA SER A 137 -16.02 19.04 7.65
C SER A 137 -14.56 18.87 7.25
N LEU A 138 -13.67 18.89 8.26
CA LEU A 138 -12.25 18.69 8.10
C LEU A 138 -11.91 17.26 7.68
N ALA A 139 -12.57 16.28 8.30
CA ALA A 139 -12.42 14.87 7.96
C ALA A 139 -12.82 14.59 6.50
N LYS A 140 -13.91 15.20 6.00
CA LYS A 140 -14.36 15.06 4.62
C LYS A 140 -13.33 15.61 3.62
N ILE A 141 -12.77 16.79 3.90
CA ILE A 141 -11.72 17.41 3.08
C ILE A 141 -10.50 16.49 3.01
N LEU A 142 -9.98 16.10 4.17
CA LEU A 142 -8.82 15.22 4.27
C LEU A 142 -9.04 13.87 3.58
N LEU A 143 -10.13 13.18 3.89
CA LEU A 143 -10.41 11.84 3.37
C LEU A 143 -10.50 11.84 1.85
N SER A 144 -11.17 12.83 1.26
CA SER A 144 -11.28 12.94 -0.19
C SER A 144 -9.92 13.06 -0.88
N GLY A 145 -9.02 13.88 -0.32
CA GLY A 145 -7.70 14.08 -0.86
C GLY A 145 -6.79 12.87 -0.63
N LEU A 146 -6.87 12.22 0.54
CA LEU A 146 -6.15 10.97 0.82
C LEU A 146 -6.55 9.85 -0.14
N VAL A 147 -7.84 9.70 -0.44
CA VAL A 147 -8.30 8.68 -1.41
C VAL A 147 -7.74 8.95 -2.80
N ILE A 148 -7.74 10.20 -3.24
CA ILE A 148 -7.19 10.58 -4.56
C ILE A 148 -5.68 10.41 -4.59
N GLU A 149 -4.96 10.87 -3.57
CA GLU A 149 -3.51 10.66 -3.42
C GLU A 149 -3.18 9.17 -3.47
N ALA A 150 -3.83 8.36 -2.63
CA ALA A 150 -3.60 6.94 -2.57
C ALA A 150 -3.86 6.25 -3.91
N LEU A 151 -4.92 6.64 -4.62
CA LEU A 151 -5.24 6.11 -5.93
C LEU A 151 -4.17 6.49 -6.97
N VAL A 152 -3.76 7.76 -7.03
CA VAL A 152 -2.74 8.23 -7.97
C VAL A 152 -1.41 7.53 -7.72
N VAL A 153 -0.95 7.49 -6.47
CA VAL A 153 0.33 6.86 -6.12
C VAL A 153 0.27 5.34 -6.37
N ALA A 154 -0.84 4.68 -6.08
CA ALA A 154 -1.02 3.26 -6.39
C ALA A 154 -0.95 2.99 -7.89
N ILE A 155 -1.59 3.81 -8.73
CA ILE A 155 -1.50 3.70 -10.20
C ILE A 155 -0.05 3.88 -10.66
N VAL A 156 0.61 4.94 -10.20
CA VAL A 156 2.01 5.25 -10.57
C VAL A 156 2.94 4.09 -10.20
N LEU A 157 2.87 3.60 -8.96
CA LEU A 157 3.73 2.49 -8.51
C LEU A 157 3.44 1.19 -9.26
N SER A 158 2.18 0.90 -9.61
CA SER A 158 1.85 -0.24 -10.45
C SER A 158 2.38 -0.11 -11.88
N VAL A 159 2.33 1.08 -12.48
CA VAL A 159 2.92 1.33 -13.81
C VAL A 159 4.44 1.18 -13.75
N VAL A 160 5.10 1.78 -12.76
CA VAL A 160 6.55 1.66 -12.54
C VAL A 160 6.95 0.19 -12.35
N THR A 161 6.18 -0.59 -11.57
CA THR A 161 6.41 -2.02 -11.37
C THR A 161 6.34 -2.81 -12.67
N ASN A 162 5.35 -2.53 -13.53
CA ASN A 162 5.23 -3.16 -14.84
C ASN A 162 6.41 -2.80 -15.76
N LEU A 163 6.81 -1.53 -15.79
CA LEU A 163 7.93 -1.05 -16.60
C LEU A 163 9.25 -1.68 -16.15
N PHE A 164 9.51 -1.70 -14.84
CA PHE A 164 10.67 -2.36 -14.25
C PHE A 164 10.71 -3.85 -14.62
N TRP A 165 9.57 -4.55 -14.53
CA TRP A 165 9.50 -5.95 -14.92
C TRP A 165 9.82 -6.15 -16.39
N ARG A 166 9.24 -5.34 -17.28
CA ARG A 166 9.48 -5.40 -18.73
C ARG A 166 10.95 -5.14 -19.05
N TRP A 167 11.52 -4.09 -18.48
CA TRP A 167 12.93 -3.75 -18.63
C TRP A 167 13.84 -4.90 -18.18
N SER A 168 13.58 -5.47 -17.00
CA SER A 168 14.36 -6.58 -16.44
C SER A 168 14.34 -7.83 -17.33
N VAL A 169 13.20 -8.13 -17.96
CA VAL A 169 13.08 -9.24 -18.91
C VAL A 169 13.90 -8.95 -20.17
N ILE A 170 13.69 -7.80 -20.82
CA ILE A 170 14.39 -7.45 -22.08
C ILE A 170 15.90 -7.42 -21.88
N HIS A 171 16.38 -6.80 -20.80
CA HIS A 171 17.80 -6.71 -20.49
C HIS A 171 18.42 -8.10 -20.31
N HIS A 172 17.69 -9.02 -19.64
CA HIS A 172 18.18 -10.39 -19.48
C HIS A 172 18.23 -11.17 -20.80
N TRP A 173 17.24 -10.99 -21.70
CA TRP A 173 17.28 -11.63 -23.02
C TRP A 173 18.45 -11.15 -23.87
N LYS A 174 18.79 -9.85 -23.81
CA LYS A 174 19.94 -9.28 -24.55
C LYS A 174 21.30 -9.75 -24.03
N ASN A 175 21.41 -10.02 -22.74
CA ASN A 175 22.66 -10.43 -22.09
C ASN A 175 22.84 -11.95 -21.99
N ARG A 176 21.98 -12.75 -22.66
CA ARG A 176 22.24 -14.19 -22.77
C ARG A 176 23.40 -14.39 -23.75
N PRO A 177 24.53 -15.00 -23.33
CA PRO A 177 25.55 -15.41 -24.28
C PRO A 177 24.90 -16.36 -25.28
N ASN A 178 25.17 -16.12 -26.57
CA ASN A 178 24.76 -17.00 -27.66
C ASN A 178 25.40 -18.38 -27.44
N LYS A 179 24.74 -19.25 -26.66
CA LYS A 179 25.04 -20.68 -26.68
C LYS A 179 24.47 -21.21 -27.98
N ARG A 180 25.24 -21.05 -29.07
CA ARG A 180 25.08 -21.90 -30.25
C ARG A 180 25.37 -23.33 -29.78
N PRO A 181 24.45 -24.28 -29.94
CA PRO A 181 24.83 -25.68 -29.84
C PRO A 181 25.82 -25.96 -30.98
N ASN A 182 27.03 -26.37 -30.62
CA ASN A 182 27.94 -27.07 -31.53
C ASN A 182 27.52 -28.53 -31.59
#